data_AF-A0A819QXR1-F1
#
_entry.id   AF-A0A819QXR1-F1
#
_cell.length_a   1.000
_cell.length_b   1.000
_cell.length_c   1.000
_cell.angle_alpha   90.00
_cell.angle_beta   90.00
_cell.angle_gamma   90.00
#
_symmetry.space_group_name_H-M   'P 1'
#
loop_
_entity.id
_entity.type
_entity.pdbx_description
1 polymer ?
#
loop_
_entity_poly.entity_id
_entity_poly.type
_entity_poly.pdbx_seq_one_letter_code
_entity_poly.pdbx_strand_id
1 'polypeptide(L)'
;VALATLIYAGMIMWFVERHNNEELENRSVLSQIVLSIWYCFGNVVGFGVDFPVRTSPGRLLTLGLYILGLILVSSYTANLASELTIAKSTGIISGIQDLKNGKIPLNRIDVLVQSAHEEYYLRKVSNGARTYYPVHSEEELCSSVAEGLADASIIDSSSAEYYTNNIYCNLTIVGDYFNQNIYSIVIPQDWIYTQDLDVTILSLRQLGELDKLRIKWFQTKRCPDSVQQSGNISIEAIFGLFLVFGVISILSLLLFAWMKRHNVKSYLFKLMHKKELSAEKNGFENRHSNETVGDSQHHQHVSLDICVF
;
A
#
# COMPACT_ATOMS: atom_id res chain seq x y z
N VAL A 1 -0.54 -19.01 9.59
CA VAL A 1 0.79 -19.65 9.69
C VAL A 1 1.77 -18.78 10.47
N ALA A 2 2.06 -17.55 10.04
CA ALA A 2 3.03 -16.66 10.74
C ALA A 2 2.73 -16.40 12.23
N LEU A 3 1.46 -16.18 12.61
CA LEU A 3 1.07 -16.02 14.02
C LEU A 3 1.31 -17.29 14.84
N ALA A 4 1.07 -18.47 14.25
CA ALA A 4 1.31 -19.75 14.93
C ALA A 4 2.80 -20.01 15.13
N THR A 5 3.64 -19.67 14.15
CA THR A 5 5.11 -19.78 14.29
C THR A 5 5.66 -18.80 15.32
N LEU A 6 5.07 -17.61 15.46
CA LEU A 6 5.43 -16.63 16.50
C LEU A 6 5.07 -17.11 17.91
N ILE A 7 3.86 -17.64 18.09
CA ILE A 7 3.44 -18.21 19.38
C ILE A 7 4.32 -19.39 19.74
N TYR A 8 4.63 -20.26 18.78
CA TYR A 8 5.54 -21.39 18.96
C TYR A 8 6.96 -20.93 19.36
N ALA A 9 7.53 -19.95 18.66
CA ALA A 9 8.83 -19.38 19.02
C ALA A 9 8.82 -18.72 20.40
N GLY A 10 7.73 -18.04 20.76
CA GLY A 10 7.52 -17.46 22.10
C GLY A 10 7.48 -18.50 23.20
N MET A 11 6.84 -19.66 22.96
CA MET A 11 6.84 -20.79 23.90
C MET A 11 8.24 -21.40 24.06
N ILE A 12 9.02 -21.53 22.98
CA ILE A 12 10.40 -22.02 23.07
C ILE A 12 11.29 -21.01 23.81
N MET A 13 11.17 -19.71 23.49
CA MET A 13 11.91 -18.65 24.18
C MET A 13 11.59 -18.66 25.69
N TRP A 14 10.32 -18.81 26.05
CA TRP A 14 9.92 -18.98 27.45
C TRP A 14 10.60 -20.20 28.08
N PHE A 15 10.55 -21.37 27.43
CA PHE A 15 11.14 -22.60 27.98
C PHE A 15 12.65 -22.48 28.20
N VAL A 16 13.37 -21.87 27.27
CA VAL A 16 14.83 -21.70 27.32
C VAL A 16 15.23 -20.68 28.38
N GLU A 17 14.51 -19.56 28.51
CA GLU A 17 14.90 -18.44 29.36
C GLU A 17 14.23 -18.36 30.73
N ARG A 18 13.26 -19.23 31.05
CA ARG A 18 12.49 -19.11 32.31
C ARG A 18 13.33 -19.18 33.60
N HIS A 19 14.49 -19.85 33.59
CA HIS A 19 15.33 -20.02 34.79
C HIS A 19 16.58 -19.13 34.81
N ASN A 20 16.94 -18.55 33.66
CA ASN A 20 18.26 -17.90 33.49
C ASN A 20 18.16 -16.37 33.40
N ASN A 21 16.93 -15.83 33.37
CA ASN A 21 16.66 -14.39 33.28
C ASN A 21 15.88 -13.89 34.50
N GLU A 22 16.52 -13.03 35.29
CA GLU A 22 15.97 -12.40 36.50
C GLU A 22 14.68 -11.60 36.22
N GLU A 23 14.53 -11.06 35.00
CA GLU A 23 13.33 -10.31 34.59
C GLU A 23 12.09 -11.19 34.35
N LEU A 24 12.29 -12.48 34.04
CA LEU A 24 11.22 -13.46 33.89
C LEU A 24 10.95 -14.21 35.20
N GLU A 25 11.99 -14.49 36.00
CA GLU A 25 11.92 -15.33 37.19
C GLU A 25 10.90 -14.83 38.23
N ASN A 26 10.83 -13.51 38.45
CA ASN A 26 9.97 -12.90 39.48
C ASN A 26 8.50 -12.69 39.06
N ARG A 27 8.09 -13.18 37.88
CA ARG A 27 6.73 -12.97 37.35
C ARG A 27 5.91 -14.26 37.34
N SER A 28 4.59 -14.13 37.28
CA SER A 28 3.69 -15.29 37.11
C SER A 28 3.93 -15.97 35.76
N VAL A 29 3.71 -17.29 35.69
CA VAL A 29 3.95 -18.11 34.48
C VAL A 29 3.23 -17.55 33.25
N LEU A 30 2.00 -17.04 33.42
CA LEU A 30 1.24 -16.39 32.35
C LEU A 30 1.92 -15.10 31.88
N SER A 31 2.41 -14.27 32.80
CA SER A 31 3.12 -13.04 32.45
C SER A 31 4.45 -13.32 31.74
N GLN A 32 5.13 -14.42 32.09
CA GLN A 32 6.38 -14.82 31.42
C GLN A 32 6.11 -15.20 29.96
N ILE A 33 5.10 -16.03 29.70
CA ILE A 33 4.74 -16.47 28.34
C ILE A 33 4.33 -15.27 27.48
N VAL A 34 3.50 -14.36 28.02
CA VAL A 34 3.09 -13.15 27.30
C VAL A 34 4.29 -12.27 26.96
N LEU A 35 5.24 -12.11 27.89
CA LEU A 35 6.45 -11.32 27.66
C LEU A 35 7.37 -11.97 26.61
N SER A 36 7.48 -13.30 26.59
CA SER A 36 8.25 -14.02 25.56
C SER A 36 7.59 -13.96 24.17
N ILE A 37 6.26 -13.98 24.10
CA ILE A 37 5.52 -13.78 22.84
C ILE A 37 5.67 -12.34 22.34
N TRP A 38 5.55 -11.36 23.24
CA TRP A 38 5.83 -9.96 22.94
C TRP A 38 7.26 -9.76 22.43
N TYR A 39 8.23 -10.47 23.02
CA TYR A 39 9.60 -10.49 22.54
C TYR A 39 9.74 -10.99 21.11
N CYS A 40 9.09 -12.11 20.77
CA CYS A 40 9.14 -12.60 19.39
C CYS A 40 8.45 -11.65 18.42
N PHE A 41 7.36 -11.00 18.83
CA PHE A 41 6.64 -10.04 18.02
C PHE A 41 7.49 -8.81 17.70
N GLY A 42 8.10 -8.17 18.70
CA GLY A 42 8.94 -6.98 18.48
C GLY A 42 10.13 -7.26 17.56
N ASN A 43 10.84 -8.37 17.78
CA ASN A 43 12.00 -8.73 16.96
C ASN A 43 11.64 -9.02 15.49
N VAL A 44 10.46 -9.58 15.22
CA VAL A 44 10.00 -9.83 13.84
C VAL A 44 9.62 -8.54 13.11
N VAL A 45 9.06 -7.56 13.81
CA VAL A 45 8.71 -6.25 13.24
C VAL A 45 9.95 -5.34 13.12
N GLY A 46 11.07 -5.69 13.77
CA GLY A 46 12.33 -4.93 13.75
C GLY A 46 12.44 -3.87 14.84
N PHE A 47 11.46 -3.81 15.75
CA PHE A 47 11.53 -3.03 16.98
C PHE A 47 12.07 -3.96 18.07
N GLY A 48 13.39 -3.95 18.26
CA GLY A 48 14.10 -4.80 19.23
C GLY A 48 13.53 -4.73 20.64
N VAL A 49 13.76 -5.78 21.44
CA VAL A 49 12.95 -6.03 22.64
C VAL A 49 13.71 -5.94 23.98
N ASP A 50 13.07 -5.17 24.87
CA ASP A 50 12.91 -5.14 26.34
C ASP A 50 13.82 -5.93 27.29
N PHE A 51 14.36 -7.11 26.96
CA PHE A 51 15.25 -7.83 27.88
C PHE A 51 16.40 -8.58 27.18
N PRO A 52 17.62 -8.57 27.72
CA PRO A 52 18.78 -9.21 27.10
C PRO A 52 18.74 -10.73 27.26
N VAL A 53 18.91 -11.44 26.15
CA VAL A 53 18.99 -12.91 26.12
C VAL A 53 20.36 -13.38 26.66
N ARG A 54 20.34 -14.18 27.73
CA ARG A 54 21.55 -14.61 28.45
C ARG A 54 22.07 -15.97 28.00
N THR A 55 21.21 -16.88 27.53
CA THR A 55 21.64 -18.23 27.14
C THR A 55 22.12 -18.31 25.68
N SER A 56 23.09 -19.20 25.41
CA SER A 56 23.55 -19.51 24.05
C SER A 56 22.45 -20.05 23.12
N PRO A 57 21.58 -21.00 23.53
CA PRO A 57 20.44 -21.42 22.69
C PRO A 57 19.43 -20.31 22.44
N GLY A 58 19.17 -19.43 23.41
CA GLY A 58 18.30 -18.27 23.22
C GLY A 58 18.83 -17.34 22.13
N ARG A 59 20.14 -17.07 22.11
CA ARG A 59 20.77 -16.22 21.08
C ARG A 59 20.67 -16.82 19.67
N LEU A 60 20.81 -18.14 19.55
CA LEU A 60 20.63 -18.84 18.27
C LEU A 60 19.17 -18.74 17.79
N LEU A 61 18.21 -18.85 18.70
CA LEU A 61 16.79 -18.70 18.38
C LEU A 61 16.46 -17.26 17.96
N THR A 62 17.01 -16.25 18.64
CA THR A 62 16.89 -14.84 18.24
C THR A 62 17.46 -14.59 16.84
N LEU A 63 18.60 -15.19 16.49
CA LEU A 63 19.16 -15.08 15.14
C LEU A 63 18.20 -15.64 14.08
N GLY A 64 17.59 -16.80 14.34
CA GLY A 64 16.56 -17.37 13.47
C GLY A 64 15.32 -16.47 13.33
N LEU A 65 14.90 -15.83 14.42
CA LEU A 65 13.80 -14.86 14.41
C LEU A 65 14.13 -13.61 13.58
N TYR A 66 15.37 -13.13 13.59
CA TYR A 66 15.80 -12.00 12.74
C TYR A 66 15.72 -12.34 11.26
N ILE A 67 16.21 -13.51 10.86
CA ILE A 67 16.15 -13.95 9.46
C ILE A 67 14.69 -14.08 9.02
N LEU A 68 13.85 -14.70 9.86
CA LEU A 68 12.42 -14.85 9.59
C LEU A 68 11.71 -13.49 9.49
N GLY A 69 12.00 -12.56 10.40
CA GLY A 69 11.44 -11.21 10.38
C GLY A 69 11.82 -10.43 9.12
N LEU A 70 13.10 -10.46 8.74
CA LEU A 70 13.58 -9.83 7.51
C LEU A 70 12.88 -10.37 6.26
N ILE A 71 12.73 -11.68 6.13
CA ILE A 71 12.06 -12.29 4.98
C ILE A 71 10.57 -11.93 4.96
N LEU A 72 9.89 -11.96 6.10
CA LEU A 72 8.46 -11.63 6.17
C LEU A 72 8.18 -10.17 5.80
N VAL A 73 8.93 -9.22 6.39
CA VAL A 73 8.80 -7.79 6.07
C VAL A 73 9.13 -7.54 4.61
N SER A 74 10.21 -8.14 4.09
CA SER A 74 10.62 -7.96 2.69
C SER A 74 9.57 -8.51 1.72
N SER A 75 9.01 -9.70 1.98
CA SER A 75 7.96 -10.29 1.13
C SER A 75 6.67 -9.48 1.17
N TYR A 76 6.27 -8.99 2.34
CA TYR A 76 5.11 -8.09 2.44
C TYR A 76 5.32 -6.81 1.64
N THR A 77 6.51 -6.19 1.79
CA THR A 77 6.86 -4.96 1.07
C THR A 77 6.92 -5.21 -0.46
N ALA A 78 7.46 -6.36 -0.89
CA ALA A 78 7.52 -6.73 -2.30
C ALA A 78 6.13 -6.97 -2.90
N ASN A 79 5.25 -7.69 -2.21
CA ASN A 79 3.88 -7.91 -2.66
C ASN A 79 3.10 -6.59 -2.75
N LEU A 80 3.22 -5.73 -1.73
CA LEU A 80 2.62 -4.40 -1.75
C LEU A 80 3.15 -3.55 -2.92
N ALA A 81 4.46 -3.57 -3.17
CA ALA A 81 5.06 -2.86 -4.29
C ALA A 81 4.61 -3.40 -5.66
N SER A 82 4.44 -4.73 -5.78
CA SER A 82 3.90 -5.37 -6.99
C SER A 82 2.47 -4.91 -7.25
N GLU A 83 1.62 -4.91 -6.23
CA GLU A 83 0.24 -4.43 -6.35
C GLU A 83 0.17 -2.94 -6.73
N LEU A 84 1.02 -2.10 -6.12
CA LEU A 84 1.12 -0.68 -6.50
C LEU A 84 1.61 -0.49 -7.94
N THR A 85 2.44 -1.41 -8.44
CA THR A 85 2.92 -1.38 -9.83
C THR A 85 1.81 -1.80 -10.80
N ILE A 86 1.03 -2.83 -10.46
CA ILE A 86 -0.13 -3.26 -11.24
C ILE A 86 -1.20 -2.16 -11.26
N ALA A 87 -1.51 -1.55 -10.11
CA ALA A 87 -2.48 -0.46 -10.01
C ALA A 87 -2.04 0.79 -10.80
N LYS A 88 -0.73 1.04 -10.94
CA LYS A 88 -0.21 2.10 -11.83
C LYS A 88 -0.17 1.69 -13.30
N SER A 89 -0.23 0.39 -13.59
CA SER A 89 -0.28 -0.17 -14.94
C SER A 89 -1.71 -0.33 -15.48
N THR A 90 -2.72 0.20 -14.80
CA THR A 90 -4.10 0.21 -15.30
C THR A 90 -4.26 1.22 -16.44
N GLY A 91 -3.69 0.93 -17.60
CA GLY A 91 -4.44 1.19 -18.82
C GLY A 91 -5.74 0.39 -18.71
N ILE A 92 -6.89 1.03 -18.95
CA ILE A 92 -8.21 0.38 -18.94
C ILE A 92 -8.23 -0.84 -19.88
N ILE A 93 -7.30 -0.89 -20.82
CA ILE A 93 -7.10 -1.90 -21.84
C ILE A 93 -5.70 -2.46 -21.66
N SER A 94 -5.54 -3.78 -21.76
CA SER A 94 -4.21 -4.43 -21.77
C SER A 94 -3.84 -4.96 -23.16
N GLY A 95 -4.80 -5.08 -24.08
CA GLY A 95 -4.55 -5.44 -25.47
C GLY A 95 -5.82 -5.78 -26.24
N ILE A 96 -5.65 -6.31 -27.45
CA ILE A 96 -6.76 -6.58 -28.38
C ILE A 96 -7.80 -7.57 -27.84
N GLN A 97 -7.43 -8.46 -26.91
CA GLN A 97 -8.37 -9.42 -26.32
C GLN A 97 -9.42 -8.73 -25.44
N ASP A 98 -9.07 -7.63 -24.78
CA ASP A 98 -10.01 -6.85 -23.97
C ASP A 98 -11.10 -6.23 -24.86
N LEU A 99 -10.74 -5.83 -26.09
CA LEU A 99 -11.69 -5.31 -27.08
C LEU A 99 -12.62 -6.43 -27.59
N LYS A 100 -12.09 -7.65 -27.81
CA LYS A 100 -12.89 -8.81 -28.23
C LYS A 100 -13.83 -9.32 -27.16
N ASN A 101 -13.41 -9.24 -25.90
CA ASN A 101 -14.21 -9.67 -24.75
C ASN A 101 -15.26 -8.63 -24.33
N GLY A 102 -15.31 -7.47 -25.01
CA GLY A 102 -16.29 -6.42 -24.75
C GLY A 102 -16.05 -5.64 -23.45
N LYS A 103 -14.78 -5.52 -23.01
CA LYS A 103 -14.42 -4.70 -21.85
C LYS A 103 -14.78 -3.22 -22.06
N ILE A 104 -14.78 -2.78 -23.31
CA ILE A 104 -15.19 -1.45 -23.77
C ILE A 104 -16.38 -1.62 -24.71
N PRO A 105 -17.39 -0.74 -24.61
CA PRO A 105 -18.51 -0.77 -25.53
C PRO A 105 -18.02 -0.47 -26.95
N LEU A 106 -18.46 -1.26 -27.92
CA LEU A 106 -17.91 -1.23 -29.28
C LEU A 106 -18.01 0.15 -29.95
N ASN A 107 -18.99 0.98 -29.58
CA ASN A 107 -19.18 2.35 -30.07
C ASN A 107 -18.12 3.36 -29.58
N ARG A 108 -17.31 3.00 -28.57
CA ARG A 108 -16.19 3.81 -28.05
C ARG A 108 -14.84 3.35 -28.60
N ILE A 109 -14.84 2.48 -29.62
CA ILE A 109 -13.64 2.09 -30.36
C ILE A 109 -13.67 2.86 -31.67
N ASP A 110 -12.66 3.67 -31.93
CA ASP A 110 -12.52 4.37 -33.21
C ASP A 110 -11.75 3.53 -34.23
N VAL A 111 -12.27 3.54 -35.46
CA VAL A 111 -11.73 2.73 -36.55
C VAL A 111 -11.79 3.56 -37.84
N LEU A 112 -10.66 3.59 -38.56
CA LEU A 112 -10.54 4.25 -39.85
C LEU A 112 -11.37 3.51 -40.90
N VAL A 113 -12.41 4.16 -41.41
CA VAL A 113 -13.30 3.56 -42.42
C VAL A 113 -12.58 3.40 -43.77
N GLN A 114 -13.05 2.43 -44.57
CA GLN A 114 -12.52 2.12 -45.90
C GLN A 114 -11.02 1.77 -45.89
N SER A 115 -10.53 1.22 -44.77
CA SER A 115 -9.12 0.87 -44.58
C SER A 115 -8.96 -0.58 -44.13
N ALA A 116 -7.70 -1.05 -44.14
CA ALA A 116 -7.35 -2.36 -43.61
C ALA A 116 -7.70 -2.51 -42.11
N HIS A 117 -7.76 -1.40 -41.36
CA HIS A 117 -8.17 -1.39 -39.95
C HIS A 117 -9.63 -1.81 -39.80
N GLU A 118 -10.53 -1.31 -40.66
CA GLU A 118 -11.95 -1.68 -40.66
C GLU A 118 -12.12 -3.16 -40.99
N GLU A 119 -11.44 -3.66 -42.02
CA GLU A 119 -11.53 -5.09 -42.38
C GLU A 119 -11.07 -5.99 -41.22
N TYR A 120 -9.95 -5.64 -40.57
CA TYR A 120 -9.47 -6.37 -39.41
C TYR A 120 -10.47 -6.33 -38.25
N TYR A 121 -10.98 -5.14 -37.91
CA TYR A 121 -11.93 -4.95 -36.83
C TYR A 121 -13.20 -5.78 -37.03
N LEU A 122 -13.81 -5.68 -38.23
CA LEU A 122 -15.01 -6.42 -38.58
C LEU A 122 -14.77 -7.93 -38.53
N ARG A 123 -13.63 -8.40 -39.02
CA ARG A 123 -13.33 -9.84 -39.09
C ARG A 123 -12.95 -10.45 -37.73
N LYS A 124 -12.26 -9.70 -36.86
CA LYS A 124 -11.58 -10.26 -35.68
C LYS A 124 -12.08 -9.73 -34.35
N VAL A 125 -12.77 -8.59 -34.32
CA VAL A 125 -13.23 -7.94 -33.08
C VAL A 125 -14.74 -7.97 -32.98
N SER A 126 -15.45 -7.42 -33.96
CA SER A 126 -16.91 -7.24 -33.89
C SER A 126 -17.74 -8.34 -34.56
N ASN A 127 -17.10 -9.38 -35.11
CA ASN A 127 -17.75 -10.47 -35.84
C ASN A 127 -18.72 -9.98 -36.95
N GLY A 128 -18.33 -8.94 -37.68
CA GLY A 128 -19.07 -8.36 -38.79
C GLY A 128 -19.99 -7.20 -38.42
N ALA A 129 -20.13 -6.87 -37.14
CA ALA A 129 -20.93 -5.72 -36.70
C ALA A 129 -20.21 -4.39 -36.94
N ARG A 130 -20.84 -3.45 -37.64
CA ARG A 130 -20.34 -2.08 -37.84
C ARG A 130 -20.71 -1.16 -36.67
N THR A 131 -20.39 -1.59 -35.46
CA THR A 131 -20.62 -0.81 -34.25
C THR A 131 -19.29 -0.26 -33.76
N TYR A 132 -18.87 0.88 -34.28
CA TYR A 132 -17.65 1.57 -33.90
C TYR A 132 -17.80 3.07 -34.18
N TYR A 133 -16.90 3.90 -33.66
CA TYR A 133 -16.84 5.31 -33.98
C TYR A 133 -16.11 5.49 -35.34
N PRO A 134 -16.81 5.86 -36.42
CA PRO A 134 -16.21 5.91 -37.74
C PRO A 134 -15.32 7.15 -37.86
N VAL A 135 -14.07 6.93 -38.25
CA VAL A 135 -13.08 7.99 -38.45
C VAL A 135 -12.64 8.00 -39.92
N HIS A 136 -12.40 9.19 -40.47
CA HIS A 136 -12.03 9.35 -41.88
C HIS A 136 -10.56 9.72 -42.11
N SER A 137 -9.83 10.12 -41.06
CA SER A 137 -8.43 10.52 -41.13
C SER A 137 -7.59 9.85 -40.03
N GLU A 138 -6.32 9.53 -40.31
CA GLU A 138 -5.42 9.00 -39.29
C GLU A 138 -5.16 9.99 -38.15
N GLU A 139 -5.19 11.30 -38.41
CA GLU A 139 -5.03 12.31 -37.37
C GLU A 139 -6.24 12.37 -36.42
N GLU A 140 -7.43 12.05 -36.97
CA GLU A 140 -8.68 11.99 -36.22
C GLU A 140 -8.71 10.78 -35.27
N LEU A 141 -7.99 9.70 -35.59
CA LEU A 141 -7.88 8.52 -34.71
C LEU A 141 -7.28 8.91 -33.34
N CYS A 142 -6.11 9.54 -33.35
CA CYS A 142 -5.45 9.92 -32.10
C CYS A 142 -6.15 11.08 -31.39
N SER A 143 -6.68 12.08 -32.11
CA SER A 143 -7.41 13.18 -31.48
C SER A 143 -8.70 12.73 -30.81
N SER A 144 -9.46 11.81 -31.41
CA SER A 144 -10.71 11.29 -30.82
C SER A 144 -10.49 10.62 -29.47
N VAL A 145 -9.38 9.87 -29.32
CA VAL A 145 -8.98 9.26 -28.04
C VAL A 145 -8.45 10.31 -27.07
N ALA A 146 -7.65 11.28 -27.54
CA ALA A 146 -7.12 12.35 -26.70
C ALA A 146 -8.22 13.26 -26.12
N GLU A 147 -9.30 13.47 -26.86
CA GLU A 147 -10.47 14.26 -26.46
C GLU A 147 -11.49 13.44 -25.63
N GLY A 148 -11.30 12.12 -25.53
CA GLY A 148 -12.18 11.22 -24.78
C GLY A 148 -13.50 10.88 -25.49
N LEU A 149 -13.58 11.12 -26.81
CA LEU A 149 -14.70 10.69 -27.66
C LEU A 149 -14.67 9.17 -27.88
N ALA A 150 -13.47 8.59 -27.97
CA ALA A 150 -13.20 7.16 -28.00
C ALA A 150 -12.28 6.76 -26.84
N ASP A 151 -12.37 5.50 -26.41
CA ASP A 151 -11.50 4.94 -25.36
C ASP A 151 -10.27 4.23 -25.94
N ALA A 152 -10.35 3.77 -27.18
CA ALA A 152 -9.24 3.13 -27.87
C ALA A 152 -9.38 3.15 -29.38
N SER A 153 -8.23 3.36 -30.02
CA SER A 153 -8.06 3.37 -31.46
C SER A 153 -7.27 2.17 -31.95
N ILE A 154 -7.63 1.65 -33.13
CA ILE A 154 -6.83 0.66 -33.85
C ILE A 154 -6.05 1.38 -34.95
N ILE A 155 -4.74 1.46 -34.77
CA ILE A 155 -3.81 2.17 -35.65
C ILE A 155 -2.52 1.36 -35.84
N ASP A 156 -1.86 1.54 -36.98
CA ASP A 156 -0.54 0.95 -37.26
C ASP A 156 0.52 1.39 -36.25
N SER A 157 1.43 0.47 -35.88
CA SER A 157 2.43 0.70 -34.83
C SER A 157 3.37 1.86 -35.11
N SER A 158 3.77 2.08 -36.37
CA SER A 158 4.64 3.20 -36.74
C SER A 158 3.93 4.53 -36.59
N SER A 159 2.68 4.64 -37.07
CA SER A 159 1.88 5.85 -36.91
C SER A 159 1.63 6.12 -35.42
N ALA A 160 1.28 5.09 -34.65
CA ALA A 160 1.13 5.20 -33.20
C ALA A 160 2.39 5.75 -32.52
N GLU A 161 3.57 5.17 -32.79
CA GLU A 161 4.86 5.64 -32.26
C GLU A 161 5.10 7.12 -32.58
N TYR A 162 4.81 7.53 -33.82
CA TYR A 162 4.97 8.93 -34.23
C TYR A 162 4.05 9.86 -33.44
N TYR A 163 2.74 9.57 -33.42
CA TYR A 163 1.74 10.43 -32.79
C TYR A 163 1.95 10.53 -31.27
N THR A 164 2.20 9.42 -30.56
CA THR A 164 2.39 9.43 -29.10
C THR A 164 3.69 10.11 -28.68
N ASN A 165 4.77 9.99 -29.47
CA ASN A 165 6.07 10.59 -29.14
C ASN A 165 6.19 12.07 -29.52
N ASN A 166 5.38 12.55 -30.49
CA ASN A 166 5.54 13.88 -31.07
C ASN A 166 4.36 14.83 -30.87
N ILE A 167 3.13 14.33 -30.85
CA ILE A 167 1.92 15.15 -30.94
C ILE A 167 1.08 14.98 -29.67
N TYR A 168 0.69 13.75 -29.34
CA TYR A 168 -0.22 13.44 -28.23
C TYR A 168 0.52 12.73 -27.09
N CYS A 169 1.20 13.51 -26.25
CA CYS A 169 2.02 13.00 -25.14
C CYS A 169 1.23 12.35 -24.00
N ASN A 170 -0.09 12.56 -23.96
CA ASN A 170 -1.01 11.97 -23.01
C ASN A 170 -1.50 10.57 -23.43
N LEU A 171 -1.24 10.18 -24.68
CA LEU A 171 -1.61 8.87 -25.20
C LEU A 171 -0.48 7.87 -25.01
N THR A 172 -0.85 6.61 -24.80
CA THR A 172 0.09 5.51 -24.65
C THR A 172 -0.31 4.36 -25.57
N ILE A 173 0.69 3.71 -26.14
CA ILE A 173 0.50 2.50 -26.94
C ILE A 173 0.31 1.33 -25.98
N VAL A 174 -0.72 0.52 -26.20
CA VAL A 174 -1.15 -0.54 -25.29
C VAL A 174 -1.22 -1.88 -26.01
N GLY A 175 -0.71 -2.91 -25.34
CA GLY A 175 -0.77 -4.29 -25.79
C GLY A 175 0.34 -4.68 -26.77
N ASP A 176 0.39 -5.98 -27.07
CA ASP A 176 1.33 -6.54 -28.04
C ASP A 176 0.88 -6.26 -29.48
N TYR A 177 1.84 -6.22 -30.41
CA TYR A 177 1.55 -6.13 -31.84
C TYR A 177 0.64 -7.28 -32.29
N PHE A 178 -0.58 -6.93 -32.66
CA PHE A 178 -1.56 -7.85 -33.22
C PHE A 178 -1.66 -7.59 -34.72
N ASN A 179 -1.80 -8.66 -35.52
CA ASN A 179 -1.84 -8.59 -36.98
C ASN A 179 -0.53 -8.11 -37.63
N GLN A 180 0.45 -9.01 -37.74
CA GLN A 180 1.77 -8.73 -38.32
C GLN A 180 1.72 -8.58 -39.85
N ASN A 181 1.25 -7.42 -40.30
CA ASN A 181 1.32 -7.01 -41.69
C ASN A 181 2.62 -6.24 -41.95
N ILE A 182 3.10 -6.26 -43.20
CA ILE A 182 4.36 -5.65 -43.59
C ILE A 182 4.09 -4.59 -44.66
N TYR A 183 4.59 -3.37 -44.46
CA TYR A 183 4.61 -2.36 -45.51
C TYR A 183 5.43 -2.84 -46.70
N SER A 184 4.82 -2.79 -47.88
CA SER A 184 5.39 -3.32 -49.11
C SER A 184 5.33 -2.28 -50.21
N ILE A 185 6.34 -2.27 -51.08
CA ILE A 185 6.36 -1.42 -52.27
C ILE A 185 5.69 -2.21 -53.40
N VAL A 186 4.63 -1.65 -53.97
CA VAL A 186 3.94 -2.27 -55.11
C VAL A 186 4.61 -1.82 -56.40
N ILE A 187 4.97 -2.77 -57.24
CA ILE A 187 5.63 -2.55 -58.53
C ILE A 187 4.79 -3.15 -59.68
N PRO A 188 4.95 -2.67 -60.92
CA PRO A 188 4.31 -3.28 -62.08
C PRO A 188 4.74 -4.74 -62.26
N GLN A 189 3.82 -5.55 -62.79
CA GLN A 189 4.14 -6.93 -63.16
C GLN A 189 5.28 -6.92 -64.21
N ASP A 190 6.28 -7.78 -63.99
CA ASP A 190 7.46 -7.94 -64.84
C ASP A 190 8.39 -6.71 -64.95
N TRP A 191 8.47 -5.89 -63.91
CA TRP A 191 9.39 -4.75 -63.88
C TRP A 191 10.86 -5.20 -63.85
N ILE A 192 11.66 -4.74 -64.83
CA ILE A 192 13.06 -5.18 -65.02
C ILE A 192 13.98 -4.91 -63.82
N TYR A 193 13.64 -3.96 -62.94
CA TYR A 193 14.45 -3.57 -61.78
C TYR A 193 14.03 -4.26 -60.47
N THR A 194 13.09 -5.21 -60.51
CA THR A 194 12.57 -5.89 -59.31
C THR A 194 13.69 -6.48 -58.46
N GLN A 195 14.62 -7.21 -59.09
CA GLN A 195 15.72 -7.85 -58.39
C GLN A 195 16.70 -6.83 -57.77
N ASP A 196 17.01 -5.76 -58.50
CA ASP A 196 17.91 -4.71 -58.02
C ASP A 196 17.29 -3.97 -56.81
N LEU A 197 15.97 -3.72 -56.83
CA LEU A 197 15.24 -3.12 -55.72
C LEU A 197 15.31 -4.01 -54.47
N ASP A 198 15.02 -5.31 -54.60
CA ASP A 198 15.03 -6.26 -53.48
C ASP A 198 16.41 -6.38 -52.84
N VAL A 199 17.46 -6.52 -53.64
CA VAL A 199 18.85 -6.57 -53.16
C VAL A 199 19.23 -5.27 -52.46
N THR A 200 18.78 -4.13 -52.99
CA THR A 200 19.03 -2.83 -52.36
C THR A 200 18.34 -2.73 -51.00
N ILE A 201 17.07 -3.12 -50.88
CA ILE A 201 16.33 -3.11 -49.62
C ILE A 201 16.98 -4.05 -48.58
N LEU A 202 17.41 -5.23 -49.00
CA LEU A 202 18.13 -6.17 -48.13
C LEU A 202 19.45 -5.58 -47.63
N SER A 203 20.21 -4.91 -48.49
CA SER A 203 21.45 -4.25 -48.07
C SER A 203 21.21 -3.11 -47.07
N LEU A 204 20.17 -2.30 -47.28
CA LEU A 204 19.76 -1.25 -46.34
C LEU A 204 19.38 -1.82 -44.96
N ARG A 205 18.70 -2.98 -44.94
CA ARG A 205 18.37 -3.68 -43.70
C ARG A 205 19.62 -4.23 -43.01
N GLN A 206 20.52 -4.89 -43.76
CA GLN A 206 21.74 -5.47 -43.21
C GLN A 206 22.68 -4.41 -42.63
N LEU A 207 22.74 -3.24 -43.26
CA LEU A 207 23.51 -2.09 -42.79
C LEU A 207 22.86 -1.35 -41.61
N GLY A 208 21.63 -1.70 -41.24
CA GLY A 208 20.86 -1.05 -40.18
C GLY A 208 20.39 0.36 -40.54
N GLU A 209 20.41 0.75 -41.82
CA GLU A 209 19.99 2.08 -42.26
C GLU A 209 18.48 2.29 -42.07
N LEU A 210 17.68 1.24 -42.27
CA LEU A 210 16.24 1.29 -42.01
C LEU A 210 15.92 1.54 -40.53
N ASP A 211 16.70 0.95 -39.62
CA ASP A 211 16.53 1.16 -38.17
C ASP A 211 16.91 2.59 -37.78
N LYS A 212 17.98 3.14 -38.36
CA LYS A 212 18.36 4.55 -38.17
C LYS A 212 17.25 5.49 -38.63
N LEU A 213 16.64 5.21 -39.80
CA LEU A 213 15.51 5.99 -40.30
C LEU A 213 14.29 5.86 -39.38
N ARG A 214 13.98 4.66 -38.85
CA ARG A 214 12.90 4.48 -37.89
C ARG A 214 13.09 5.33 -36.64
N ILE A 215 14.28 5.28 -36.04
CA ILE A 215 14.59 6.06 -34.83
C ILE A 215 14.45 7.56 -35.12
N LYS A 216 14.99 8.01 -36.25
CA LYS A 216 14.97 9.42 -36.67
C LYS A 216 13.55 9.94 -36.90
N TRP A 217 12.68 9.17 -37.55
CA TRP A 217 11.35 9.65 -37.95
C TRP A 217 10.24 9.34 -36.95
N PHE A 218 10.33 8.22 -36.21
CA PHE A 218 9.22 7.74 -35.36
C PHE A 218 9.53 7.77 -33.86
N GLN A 219 10.79 7.54 -33.45
CA GLN A 219 11.15 7.41 -32.03
C GLN A 219 11.83 8.64 -31.42
N THR A 220 12.06 9.67 -32.23
CA THR A 220 12.56 10.95 -31.72
C THR A 220 11.45 11.60 -30.91
N LYS A 221 11.60 11.63 -29.57
CA LYS A 221 10.61 12.21 -28.67
C LYS A 221 10.67 13.74 -28.68
N ARG A 222 9.57 14.38 -29.04
CA ARG A 222 9.35 15.82 -28.83
C ARG A 222 8.53 16.09 -27.57
N CYS A 223 7.73 15.11 -27.17
CA CYS A 223 7.09 15.14 -25.87
C CYS A 223 8.16 15.26 -24.78
N PRO A 224 8.01 16.17 -23.80
CA PRO A 224 8.82 16.09 -22.59
C PRO A 224 8.63 14.67 -22.07
N ASP A 225 9.69 14.03 -21.56
CA ASP A 225 9.48 12.86 -20.73
C ASP A 225 8.51 13.33 -19.67
N SER A 226 7.26 12.87 -19.76
CA SER A 226 6.33 13.00 -18.68
C SER A 226 7.12 12.37 -17.55
N VAL A 227 7.62 13.21 -16.64
CA VAL A 227 7.90 12.77 -15.29
C VAL A 227 6.57 12.14 -14.95
N GLN A 228 6.48 10.81 -15.06
CA GLN A 228 5.40 10.02 -14.52
C GLN A 228 5.25 10.63 -13.17
N GLN A 229 4.23 11.48 -12.99
CA GLN A 229 4.11 12.30 -11.81
C GLN A 229 4.22 11.29 -10.70
N SER A 230 5.35 11.36 -9.98
CA SER A 230 5.77 10.33 -9.05
C SER A 230 4.56 10.13 -8.19
N GLY A 231 3.84 9.02 -8.41
CA GLY A 231 2.49 8.89 -7.89
C GLY A 231 2.63 8.92 -6.40
N ASN A 232 2.47 10.10 -5.82
CA ASN A 232 2.58 10.34 -4.40
C ASN A 232 1.52 9.44 -3.82
N ILE A 233 1.91 8.61 -2.85
CA ILE A 233 0.94 7.76 -2.17
C ILE A 233 -0.12 8.70 -1.61
N SER A 234 -1.33 8.63 -2.16
CA SER A 234 -2.41 9.52 -1.77
C SER A 234 -2.75 9.26 -0.30
N ILE A 235 -3.19 10.30 0.41
CA ILE A 235 -3.61 10.17 1.82
C ILE A 235 -4.72 9.11 1.96
N GLU A 236 -5.55 8.97 0.93
CA GLU A 236 -6.58 7.94 0.83
C GLU A 236 -6.03 6.51 0.92
N ALA A 237 -4.87 6.24 0.29
CA ALA A 237 -4.25 4.92 0.33
C ALA A 237 -3.70 4.55 1.72
N ILE A 238 -3.39 5.54 2.57
CA ILE A 238 -2.86 5.33 3.93
C ILE A 238 -3.93 5.52 5.02
N PHE A 239 -5.12 6.05 4.67
CA PHE A 239 -6.19 6.34 5.62
C PHE A 239 -6.57 5.15 6.51
N GLY A 240 -6.58 3.94 5.94
CA GLY A 240 -6.84 2.70 6.69
C GLY A 240 -5.85 2.47 7.86
N LEU A 241 -4.58 2.85 7.70
CA LEU A 241 -3.57 2.73 8.75
C LEU A 241 -3.88 3.65 9.94
N PHE A 242 -4.33 4.87 9.67
CA PHE A 242 -4.74 5.83 10.71
C PHE A 242 -5.97 5.36 11.48
N LEU A 243 -6.95 4.73 10.80
CA LEU A 243 -8.11 4.15 11.46
C LEU A 243 -7.71 3.01 12.41
N VAL A 244 -6.84 2.10 11.98
CA VAL A 244 -6.36 1.00 12.82
C VAL A 244 -5.65 1.55 14.07
N PHE A 245 -4.77 2.55 13.91
CA PHE A 245 -4.11 3.21 15.03
C PHE A 245 -5.12 3.88 15.99
N GLY A 246 -6.14 4.54 15.45
CA GLY A 246 -7.20 5.16 16.23
C GLY A 246 -7.95 4.16 17.10
N VAL A 247 -8.36 3.02 16.53
CA VAL A 247 -9.06 1.95 17.26
C VAL A 247 -8.19 1.35 18.36
N ILE A 248 -6.91 1.07 18.08
CA ILE A 248 -5.97 0.53 19.08
C ILE A 248 -5.74 1.53 20.22
N SER A 249 -5.63 2.82 19.91
CA SER A 249 -5.46 3.88 20.91
C SER A 249 -6.67 3.99 21.84
N ILE A 250 -7.89 3.91 21.29
CA ILE A 250 -9.13 3.91 22.09
C ILE A 250 -9.21 2.66 22.98
N LEU A 251 -8.90 1.48 22.44
CA LEU A 251 -8.87 0.23 23.21
C LEU A 251 -7.87 0.31 24.37
N SER A 252 -6.68 0.88 24.13
CA SER A 252 -5.67 1.11 25.16
C SER A 252 -6.19 2.02 26.29
N LEU A 253 -6.83 3.14 25.94
CA LEU A 253 -7.44 4.04 26.92
C LEU A 253 -8.57 3.38 27.72
N LEU A 254 -9.40 2.56 27.07
CA LEU A 254 -10.47 1.81 27.72
C LEU A 254 -9.91 0.76 28.70
N LEU A 255 -8.88 0.01 28.30
CA LEU A 255 -8.21 -0.95 29.19
C LEU A 255 -7.56 -0.25 30.38
N PHE A 256 -6.89 0.89 30.15
CA PHE A 256 -6.29 1.68 31.22
C PHE A 256 -7.35 2.20 32.20
N ALA A 257 -8.45 2.75 31.68
CA ALA A 257 -9.57 3.22 32.49
C ALA A 257 -10.24 2.07 33.25
N TRP A 258 -10.38 0.90 32.64
CA TRP A 258 -10.95 -0.29 33.28
C TRP A 258 -10.06 -0.80 34.42
N MET A 259 -8.75 -0.93 34.20
CA MET A 259 -7.78 -1.30 35.25
C MET A 259 -7.80 -0.28 36.39
N LYS A 260 -7.79 1.01 36.08
CA LYS A 260 -7.80 2.07 37.09
C LYS A 260 -9.14 2.16 37.82
N ARG A 261 -10.27 1.85 37.17
CA ARG A 261 -11.60 1.77 37.80
C ARG A 261 -11.65 0.71 38.89
N HIS A 262 -10.93 -0.40 38.72
CA HIS A 262 -10.81 -1.44 39.75
C HIS A 262 -10.04 -0.94 40.98
N ASN A 263 -8.96 -0.19 40.77
CA ASN A 263 -8.20 0.44 41.87
C ASN A 263 -8.99 1.58 42.53
N VAL A 264 -9.67 2.45 41.77
CA VAL A 264 -10.47 3.55 42.30
C VAL A 264 -11.68 3.05 43.09
N LYS A 265 -12.34 1.96 42.66
CA LYS A 265 -13.37 1.29 43.48
C LYS A 265 -12.81 0.81 44.83
N SER A 266 -11.59 0.26 44.84
CA SER A 266 -10.93 -0.19 46.07
C SER A 266 -10.57 0.97 47.01
N TYR A 267 -10.09 2.10 46.47
CA TYR A 267 -9.83 3.32 47.26
C TYR A 267 -11.12 3.98 47.79
N LEU A 268 -12.17 4.08 46.97
CA LEU A 268 -13.47 4.63 47.39
C LEU A 268 -14.14 3.76 48.45
N PHE A 269 -14.05 2.43 48.34
CA PHE A 269 -14.56 1.51 49.37
C PHE A 269 -13.82 1.70 50.71
N LYS A 270 -12.49 1.83 50.69
CA LYS A 270 -11.69 2.15 51.90
C LYS A 270 -12.03 3.52 52.49
N LEU A 271 -12.30 4.52 51.65
CA LEU A 271 -12.71 5.87 52.08
C LEU A 271 -14.10 5.90 52.71
N MET A 272 -15.06 5.13 52.16
CA MET A 272 -16.39 4.98 52.77
C MET A 272 -16.31 4.26 54.12
N HIS A 273 -15.56 3.16 54.21
CA HIS A 273 -15.38 2.44 55.48
C HIS A 273 -14.64 3.27 56.54
N LYS A 274 -13.67 4.11 56.14
CA LYS A 274 -12.98 5.05 57.05
C LYS A 274 -13.91 6.17 57.52
N LYS A 275 -14.83 6.65 56.67
CA LYS A 275 -15.85 7.63 57.05
C LYS A 275 -16.86 7.05 58.05
N GLU A 276 -17.29 5.80 57.88
CA GLU A 276 -18.17 5.12 58.84
C GLU A 276 -17.49 4.97 60.21
N LEU A 277 -16.24 4.52 60.25
CA LEU A 277 -15.45 4.41 61.49
C LEU A 277 -15.20 5.77 62.17
N SER A 278 -15.03 6.84 61.39
CA SER A 278 -14.85 8.19 61.94
C SER A 278 -16.17 8.81 62.42
N ALA A 279 -17.31 8.46 61.80
CA ALA A 279 -18.64 8.89 62.24
C ALA A 279 -19.05 8.20 63.55
N GLU A 280 -18.69 6.92 63.71
CA GLU A 280 -18.89 6.16 64.95
C GLU A 280 -18.04 6.73 66.11
N LYS A 281 -16.78 7.10 65.83
CA LYS A 281 -15.88 7.72 66.82
C LYS A 281 -16.36 9.12 67.26
N ASN A 282 -16.78 9.96 66.31
CA ASN A 282 -17.33 11.28 66.61
C ASN A 282 -18.69 11.22 67.33
N GLY A 283 -19.49 10.16 67.11
CA GLY A 283 -20.72 9.89 67.85
C GLY A 283 -20.46 9.49 69.31
N PHE A 284 -19.33 8.84 69.59
CA PHE A 284 -18.89 8.50 70.95
C PHE A 284 -18.32 9.73 71.68
N GLU A 285 -17.56 10.58 70.98
CA GLU A 285 -16.93 11.78 71.54
C GLU A 285 -17.94 12.91 71.85
N ASN A 286 -18.95 13.10 70.99
CA ASN A 286 -20.07 14.02 71.26
C ASN A 286 -21.00 13.56 72.40
N ARG A 287 -20.94 12.28 72.80
CA ARG A 287 -21.66 11.78 73.98
C ARG A 287 -20.91 12.10 75.28
N HIS A 288 -19.60 12.32 75.21
CA HIS A 288 -18.77 12.69 76.36
C HIS A 288 -18.55 14.21 76.51
N SER A 289 -18.63 15.00 75.44
CA SER A 289 -18.41 16.45 75.50
C SER A 289 -19.63 17.28 75.96
N ASN A 290 -20.83 16.69 76.03
CA ASN A 290 -22.04 17.37 76.53
C ASN A 290 -22.11 17.49 78.07
N GLU A 291 -21.09 17.05 78.82
CA GLU A 291 -21.03 17.20 80.29
C GLU A 291 -20.16 18.36 80.79
N THR A 292 -19.48 19.13 79.92
CA THR A 292 -18.68 20.28 80.37
C THR A 292 -18.78 21.47 79.42
N VAL A 293 -19.72 22.37 79.71
CA VAL A 293 -19.79 23.72 79.12
C VAL A 293 -19.25 24.71 80.14
N GLY A 294 -18.26 25.53 79.75
CA GLY A 294 -17.75 26.62 80.59
C GLY A 294 -16.56 27.37 80.00
N ASP A 295 -16.88 28.42 79.24
CA ASP A 295 -16.28 29.76 79.30
C ASP A 295 -15.04 30.21 78.48
N SER A 296 -15.24 31.42 77.91
CA SER A 296 -14.30 32.55 77.73
C SER A 296 -13.20 32.59 76.64
N GLN A 297 -13.45 33.50 75.67
CA GLN A 297 -12.67 34.68 75.20
C GLN A 297 -11.22 34.63 74.64
N HIS A 298 -11.14 35.25 73.44
CA HIS A 298 -10.19 36.26 72.90
C HIS A 298 -8.71 35.99 72.53
N HIS A 299 -8.43 36.27 71.23
CA HIS A 299 -7.26 36.93 70.58
C HIS A 299 -5.85 36.29 70.76
N GLN A 300 -4.89 36.30 69.84
CA GLN A 300 -4.58 37.13 68.66
C GLN A 300 -3.50 36.43 67.78
N HIS A 301 -3.50 36.74 66.48
CA HIS A 301 -2.46 36.65 65.42
C HIS A 301 -1.05 36.04 65.67
N VAL A 302 -0.49 35.33 64.67
CA VAL A 302 0.49 35.83 63.65
C VAL A 302 0.97 34.67 62.73
N SER A 303 1.26 35.06 61.48
CA SER A 303 1.69 34.37 60.24
C SER A 303 2.90 33.42 60.26
N LEU A 304 2.98 32.49 59.29
CA LEU A 304 4.00 32.42 58.20
C LEU A 304 3.87 31.15 57.32
N ASP A 305 4.25 31.32 56.04
CA ASP A 305 4.21 30.38 54.90
C ASP A 305 5.10 29.14 55.04
N ILE A 306 4.88 28.14 54.17
CA ILE A 306 5.91 27.40 53.40
C ILE A 306 5.25 26.62 52.25
N CYS A 307 5.88 26.71 51.08
CA CYS A 307 5.56 26.01 49.82
C CYS A 307 6.41 24.72 49.68
N VAL A 308 6.31 24.06 48.51
CA VAL A 308 7.18 22.98 47.94
C VAL A 308 6.52 21.57 47.99
N PHE A 309 6.54 20.72 46.95
CA PHE A 309 7.25 20.70 45.64
C PHE A 309 6.25 20.61 44.48
#